data_AF-A0A9P8L153-F1
#
_entry.id   AF-A0A9P8L153-F1
#
_cell.length_a   1.000
_cell.length_b   1.000
_cell.length_c   1.000
_cell.angle_alpha   90.00
_cell.angle_beta   90.00
_cell.angle_gamma   90.00
#
_symmetry.space_group_name_H-M   'P 1'
#
loop_
_entity.id
_entity.type
_entity.pdbx_description
1 polymer ?
#
loop_
_entity_poly.entity_id
_entity_poly.type
_entity_poly.pdbx_seq_one_letter_code
_entity_poly.pdbx_strand_id
1 'polypeptide(L)'
;MLSRLRMNIDDCIEEYEMLGGEVFGHPRIASIRGPIPAFRDKYDGAQVKRVVERVVSRRLDIPPGEVAYFSSRQSICKTIVVANKQKTVEDGGLINEPPYLFRSYDHYPAVPKNPSERNPGRAHHGEIWQVARATSAAPTYFTPITINNRKFGDGGFGTNNPAWEVIWEVTQMTGKRSDLGNIALMVSIGTGMSPVSKFGQGLLGEYYAYFRAAKKLAVDSEKVHDIMTTVTGGTDGRPSYYRFNVKDGLGEMKLDEWKSPSRWLRRKENLTLKRIREKTNNYLELEDVQRDLKKLAKILVENRRKRCKTAIWDIVCLGMQYRCCVEGCPKIHKMRRSARDLRIHLRKAHRLDETNDEDRETIEEIINIGRCPC
;
A
#
# COMPACT_ATOMS: atom_id res chain seq x y z
N MET A 1 -3.22 3.69 4.82
CA MET A 1 -3.04 3.68 6.29
C MET A 1 -1.57 3.49 6.64
N LEU A 2 -1.06 2.25 6.78
CA LEU A 2 0.31 1.95 7.22
C LEU A 2 1.44 2.76 6.57
N SER A 3 1.42 2.91 5.24
CA SER A 3 2.50 3.57 4.52
C SER A 3 2.33 5.10 4.46
N ARG A 4 1.39 5.60 3.66
CA ARG A 4 1.23 7.06 3.46
C ARG A 4 0.78 7.83 4.70
N LEU A 5 0.04 7.20 5.61
CA LEU A 5 -0.42 7.85 6.85
C LEU A 5 0.46 7.48 8.05
N ARG A 6 1.46 6.62 7.87
CA ARG A 6 2.45 6.22 8.89
C ARG A 6 1.86 5.75 10.23
N MET A 7 0.63 5.25 10.19
CA MET A 7 -0.06 4.70 11.36
C MET A 7 0.64 3.42 11.84
N ASN A 8 0.64 3.21 13.16
CA ASN A 8 0.97 1.90 13.71
C ASN A 8 -0.19 0.90 13.45
N ILE A 9 0.01 -0.37 13.83
CA ILE A 9 -0.97 -1.43 13.59
C ILE A 9 -2.27 -1.17 14.35
N ASP A 10 -2.19 -0.79 15.62
CA ASP A 10 -3.35 -0.57 16.49
C ASP A 10 -4.21 0.59 15.95
N ASP A 11 -3.57 1.70 15.59
CA ASP A 11 -4.21 2.84 14.90
C ASP A 11 -4.90 2.40 13.60
N CYS A 12 -4.27 1.53 12.82
CA CYS A 12 -4.87 1.03 11.57
C CYS A 12 -6.12 0.20 11.83
N ILE A 13 -6.10 -0.64 12.88
CA ILE A 13 -7.26 -1.45 13.28
C ILE A 13 -8.38 -0.53 13.74
N GLU A 14 -8.10 0.39 14.67
CA GLU A 14 -9.10 1.34 15.17
C GLU A 14 -9.70 2.21 14.06
N GLU A 15 -8.86 2.75 13.17
CA GLU A 15 -9.33 3.54 12.03
C GLU A 15 -10.16 2.69 11.07
N TYR A 16 -9.77 1.44 10.80
CA TYR A 16 -10.60 0.54 9.98
C TYR A 16 -11.97 0.30 10.61
N GLU A 17 -12.06 0.15 11.93
CA GLU A 17 -13.32 -0.05 12.64
C GLU A 17 -14.25 1.15 12.53
N MET A 18 -13.71 2.36 12.67
CA MET A 18 -14.46 3.61 12.48
C MET A 18 -14.89 3.77 11.02
N LEU A 19 -13.95 3.63 10.07
CA LEU A 19 -14.21 3.76 8.63
C LEU A 19 -15.29 2.78 8.15
N GLY A 20 -15.17 1.52 8.56
CA GLY A 20 -16.12 0.46 8.19
C GLY A 20 -17.53 0.78 8.64
N GLY A 21 -17.70 1.35 9.84
CA GLY A 21 -18.98 1.83 10.34
C GLY A 21 -19.58 2.95 9.50
N GLU A 22 -18.78 3.96 9.18
CA GLU A 22 -19.26 5.12 8.40
C GLU A 22 -19.57 4.76 6.95
N VAL A 23 -18.81 3.84 6.35
CA VAL A 23 -18.96 3.46 4.93
C VAL A 23 -20.00 2.35 4.75
N PHE A 24 -19.86 1.23 5.47
CA PHE A 24 -20.69 0.03 5.27
C PHE A 24 -21.92 -0.04 6.19
N GLY A 25 -21.95 0.75 7.26
CA GLY A 25 -23.11 0.82 8.16
C GLY A 25 -24.34 1.51 7.57
N HIS A 26 -24.18 2.24 6.45
CA HIS A 26 -25.22 3.08 5.85
C HIS A 26 -25.46 2.77 4.36
N PRO A 27 -25.91 1.55 4.00
CA PRO A 27 -26.20 1.21 2.61
C PRO A 27 -27.39 2.01 2.07
N ARG A 28 -27.37 2.33 0.77
CA ARG A 28 -28.51 2.98 0.10
C ARG A 28 -29.68 1.99 -0.06
N ILE A 29 -30.85 2.40 0.42
CA ILE A 29 -32.09 1.60 0.41
C ILE A 29 -32.51 1.25 -1.03
N ALA A 30 -32.48 2.22 -1.94
CA ALA A 30 -32.71 2.01 -3.38
C ALA A 30 -31.37 1.92 -4.12
N SER A 31 -30.86 0.69 -4.27
CA SER A 31 -29.61 0.40 -4.98
C SER A 31 -29.70 -0.93 -5.71
N ILE A 32 -28.74 -1.22 -6.59
CA ILE A 32 -28.69 -2.49 -7.35
C ILE A 32 -28.56 -3.72 -6.43
N ARG A 33 -28.17 -3.51 -5.17
CA ARG A 33 -28.08 -4.52 -4.10
C ARG A 33 -29.11 -4.34 -2.99
N GLY A 34 -29.99 -3.35 -3.12
CA GLY A 34 -30.99 -3.00 -2.11
C GLY A 34 -32.24 -3.87 -2.20
N PRO A 35 -33.11 -3.81 -1.18
CA PRO A 35 -34.43 -4.45 -1.22
C PRO A 35 -35.32 -3.86 -2.33
N ILE A 36 -35.05 -2.63 -2.76
CA ILE A 36 -35.70 -1.96 -3.88
C ILE A 36 -34.64 -1.74 -4.98
N PRO A 37 -34.64 -2.56 -6.06
CA PRO A 37 -33.63 -2.44 -7.11
C PRO A 37 -33.72 -1.08 -7.84
N ALA A 38 -32.59 -0.39 -7.94
CA ALA A 38 -32.44 0.83 -8.73
C ALA A 38 -31.06 0.84 -9.42
N PHE A 39 -30.92 1.56 -10.53
CA PHE A 39 -29.65 1.75 -11.25
C PHE A 39 -28.69 2.69 -10.49
N ARG A 40 -28.30 2.29 -9.29
CA ARG A 40 -27.41 3.03 -8.40
C ARG A 40 -26.58 2.07 -7.56
N ASP A 41 -25.32 2.41 -7.33
CA ASP A 41 -24.42 1.62 -6.47
C ASP A 41 -24.88 1.58 -5.01
N LYS A 42 -24.52 0.50 -4.31
CA LYS A 42 -24.92 0.24 -2.92
C LYS A 42 -24.49 1.34 -1.95
N TYR A 43 -23.31 1.91 -2.14
CA TYR A 43 -22.73 2.92 -1.26
C TYR A 43 -22.39 4.21 -2.01
N ASP A 44 -22.25 5.30 -1.25
CA ASP A 44 -21.89 6.59 -1.78
C ASP A 44 -20.37 6.78 -1.84
N GLY A 45 -19.82 6.97 -3.04
CA GLY A 45 -18.41 7.34 -3.21
C GLY A 45 -18.05 8.66 -2.53
N ALA A 46 -19.00 9.58 -2.37
CA ALA A 46 -18.80 10.83 -1.63
C ALA A 46 -18.62 10.59 -0.12
N GLN A 47 -19.22 9.53 0.43
CA GLN A 47 -18.96 9.12 1.81
C GLN A 47 -17.50 8.68 1.94
N VAL A 48 -17.02 7.78 1.08
CA VAL A 48 -15.62 7.32 1.10
C VAL A 48 -14.64 8.51 1.02
N LYS A 49 -14.90 9.48 0.13
CA LYS A 49 -14.12 10.73 0.07
C LYS A 49 -14.05 11.41 1.44
N ARG A 50 -15.20 11.76 2.02
CA ARG A 50 -15.28 12.49 3.30
C ARG A 50 -14.55 11.76 4.42
N VAL A 51 -14.74 10.45 4.53
CA VAL A 51 -14.14 9.71 5.65
C VAL A 51 -12.63 9.59 5.46
N VAL A 52 -12.13 9.34 4.23
CA VAL A 52 -10.68 9.29 3.98
C VAL A 52 -10.04 10.67 4.17
N GLU A 53 -10.66 11.76 3.70
CA GLU A 53 -10.18 13.13 3.93
C GLU A 53 -10.08 13.46 5.43
N ARG A 54 -11.05 13.03 6.23
CA ARG A 54 -11.02 13.22 7.69
C ARG A 54 -9.85 12.49 8.32
N VAL A 55 -9.62 11.23 7.95
CA VAL A 55 -8.48 10.45 8.46
C VAL A 55 -7.14 11.06 8.04
N VAL A 56 -7.04 11.48 6.78
CA VAL A 56 -5.86 12.15 6.23
C VAL A 56 -5.56 13.44 7.00
N SER A 57 -6.57 14.28 7.25
CA SER A 57 -6.43 15.53 7.98
C SER A 57 -5.97 15.32 9.42
N ARG A 58 -6.56 14.35 10.14
CA ARG A 58 -6.20 14.03 11.54
C ARG A 58 -4.79 13.46 11.72
N ARG A 59 -4.23 12.85 10.67
CA ARG A 59 -3.00 12.02 10.79
C ARG A 59 -1.78 12.63 10.13
N LEU A 60 -1.98 13.57 9.22
CA LEU A 60 -0.90 14.29 8.53
C LEU A 60 -0.80 15.76 8.94
N ASP A 61 -1.57 16.20 9.95
CA ASP A 61 -1.61 17.59 10.46
C ASP A 61 -1.67 18.64 9.34
N ILE A 62 -2.49 18.36 8.33
CA ILE A 62 -2.57 19.20 7.13
C ILE A 62 -3.26 20.51 7.49
N PRO A 63 -2.65 21.67 7.21
CA PRO A 63 -3.28 22.96 7.42
C PRO A 63 -4.60 23.09 6.65
N PRO A 64 -5.57 23.87 7.16
CA PRO A 64 -6.80 24.15 6.42
C PRO A 64 -6.50 24.72 5.02
N GLY A 65 -7.06 24.11 3.98
CA GLY A 65 -6.86 24.53 2.58
C GLY A 65 -5.70 23.84 1.87
N GLU A 66 -4.86 23.10 2.57
CA GLU A 66 -3.83 22.25 1.95
C GLU A 66 -4.34 20.85 1.63
N VAL A 67 -3.65 20.19 0.69
CA VAL A 67 -4.04 18.88 0.14
C VAL A 67 -2.90 17.90 0.30
N ALA A 68 -3.17 16.72 0.88
CA ALA A 68 -2.18 15.65 0.90
C ALA A 68 -2.21 14.84 -0.40
N TYR A 69 -1.12 14.96 -1.13
CA TYR A 69 -0.84 14.12 -2.28
C TYR A 69 -0.35 12.72 -1.88
N PHE A 70 -0.67 11.76 -2.74
CA PHE A 70 -0.19 10.39 -2.63
C PHE A 70 1.32 10.29 -2.86
N SER A 71 1.88 11.15 -3.71
CA SER A 71 3.31 11.32 -3.86
C SER A 71 3.97 11.59 -2.50
N SER A 72 5.21 11.15 -2.38
CA SER A 72 5.97 11.27 -1.14
C SER A 72 7.44 11.48 -1.45
N ARG A 73 8.21 11.89 -0.43
CA ARG A 73 9.65 12.03 -0.58
C ARG A 73 10.28 10.67 -0.91
N GLN A 74 11.28 10.64 -1.79
CA GLN A 74 11.92 9.39 -2.22
C GLN A 74 12.61 8.60 -1.09
N SER A 75 12.86 9.25 0.05
CA SER A 75 13.55 8.68 1.20
C SER A 75 12.66 7.90 2.17
N ILE A 76 11.33 8.04 2.06
CA ILE A 76 10.40 7.27 2.90
C ILE A 76 10.00 5.96 2.20
N CYS A 77 9.22 5.14 2.91
CA CYS A 77 8.72 3.87 2.38
C CYS A 77 7.98 4.11 1.05
N LYS A 78 8.53 3.52 -0.02
CA LYS A 78 7.94 3.52 -1.36
C LYS A 78 6.60 2.76 -1.33
N THR A 79 5.52 3.41 -1.75
CA THR A 79 4.17 2.85 -1.75
C THR A 79 3.66 2.70 -3.17
N ILE A 80 3.01 1.57 -3.43
CA ILE A 80 2.23 1.33 -4.63
C ILE A 80 0.79 1.03 -4.21
N VAL A 81 -0.17 1.61 -4.89
CA VAL A 81 -1.58 1.23 -4.83
C VAL A 81 -2.02 0.85 -6.25
N VAL A 82 -2.64 -0.32 -6.37
CA VAL A 82 -3.09 -0.84 -7.67
C VAL A 82 -4.54 -0.46 -7.89
N ALA A 83 -4.88 -0.05 -9.11
CA ALA A 83 -6.27 0.12 -9.52
C ALA A 83 -6.50 -0.45 -10.92
N ASN A 84 -7.72 -0.88 -11.19
CA ASN A 84 -8.12 -1.28 -12.52
C ASN A 84 -8.43 -0.03 -13.36
N LYS A 85 -7.65 0.21 -14.41
CA LYS A 85 -7.88 1.33 -15.32
C LYS A 85 -8.88 0.91 -16.40
N GLN A 86 -9.89 1.75 -16.60
CA GLN A 86 -10.95 1.52 -17.58
C GLN A 86 -10.85 2.55 -18.70
N LYS A 87 -10.96 2.08 -19.94
CA LYS A 87 -11.10 2.92 -21.12
C LYS A 87 -12.52 2.81 -21.65
N THR A 88 -13.15 3.95 -21.91
CA THR A 88 -14.42 4.00 -22.63
C THR A 88 -14.12 3.83 -24.12
N VAL A 89 -14.83 2.89 -24.76
CA VAL A 89 -14.79 2.70 -26.22
C VAL A 89 -15.92 3.48 -26.90
N GLU A 90 -15.86 3.65 -28.21
CA GLU A 90 -16.73 4.55 -28.99
C GLU A 90 -18.23 4.19 -28.87
N ASP A 91 -18.55 2.92 -28.63
CA ASP A 91 -19.91 2.41 -28.41
C ASP A 91 -20.43 2.63 -26.97
N GLY A 92 -19.66 3.31 -26.11
CA GLY A 92 -19.99 3.53 -24.70
C GLY A 92 -19.62 2.39 -23.76
N GLY A 93 -19.08 1.28 -24.28
CA GLY A 93 -18.57 0.16 -23.50
C GLY A 93 -17.33 0.53 -22.66
N LEU A 94 -17.04 -0.28 -21.63
CA LEU A 94 -15.84 -0.14 -20.81
C LEU A 94 -14.93 -1.36 -21.01
N ILE A 95 -13.69 -1.12 -21.44
CA ILE A 95 -12.64 -2.14 -21.49
C ILE A 95 -11.65 -1.94 -20.35
N ASN A 96 -11.21 -3.04 -19.74
CA ASN A 96 -10.18 -3.02 -18.72
C ASN A 96 -8.80 -2.98 -19.41
N GLU A 97 -7.96 -2.05 -18.98
CA GLU A 97 -6.55 -1.97 -19.36
C GLU A 97 -5.68 -2.75 -18.35
N PRO A 98 -4.38 -2.94 -18.64
CA PRO A 98 -3.44 -3.43 -17.62
C PRO A 98 -3.53 -2.62 -16.31
N PRO A 99 -3.24 -3.24 -15.16
CA PRO A 99 -3.32 -2.59 -13.87
C PRO A 99 -2.53 -1.28 -13.83
N TYR A 100 -3.11 -0.26 -13.22
CA TYR A 100 -2.46 1.03 -13.04
C TYR A 100 -1.81 1.09 -11.66
N LEU A 101 -0.52 1.41 -11.63
CA LEU A 101 0.24 1.56 -10.40
C LEU A 101 0.29 3.03 -9.99
N PHE A 102 -0.49 3.41 -8.97
CA PHE A 102 -0.32 4.68 -8.26
C PHE A 102 0.92 4.58 -7.39
N ARG A 103 1.97 5.36 -7.71
CA ARG A 103 3.25 5.35 -7.00
C ARG A 103 3.45 6.58 -6.15
N SER A 104 4.01 6.40 -4.97
CA SER A 104 4.44 7.50 -4.10
C SER A 104 5.82 8.07 -4.46
N TYR A 105 6.45 7.55 -5.52
CA TYR A 105 7.81 7.84 -5.95
C TYR A 105 7.91 7.80 -7.49
N ASP A 106 8.99 8.37 -8.03
CA ASP A 106 9.24 8.39 -9.48
C ASP A 106 9.75 7.03 -9.98
N HIS A 107 9.24 6.59 -11.13
CA HIS A 107 9.69 5.41 -11.86
C HIS A 107 10.07 5.83 -13.26
N TYR A 108 11.37 5.98 -13.55
CA TYR A 108 11.80 6.42 -14.87
C TYR A 108 11.74 5.27 -15.88
N PRO A 109 11.24 5.51 -17.11
CA PRO A 109 11.08 4.48 -18.13
C PRO A 109 12.37 3.71 -18.40
N ALA A 110 12.26 2.40 -18.50
CA ALA A 110 13.40 1.56 -18.89
C ALA A 110 13.84 1.87 -20.34
N VAL A 111 15.16 1.87 -20.58
CA VAL A 111 15.75 1.98 -21.92
C VAL A 111 16.54 0.70 -22.22
N PRO A 112 16.18 -0.09 -23.26
CA PRO A 112 15.02 0.08 -24.15
C PRO A 112 13.68 -0.18 -23.43
N LYS A 113 12.57 0.34 -23.96
CA LYS A 113 11.23 0.22 -23.36
C LYS A 113 10.89 -1.23 -23.05
N ASN A 114 10.37 -1.49 -21.86
CA ASN A 114 9.86 -2.81 -21.47
C ASN A 114 8.32 -2.80 -21.57
N PRO A 115 7.70 -3.61 -22.44
CA PRO A 115 6.24 -3.69 -22.56
C PRO A 115 5.52 -4.11 -21.27
N SER A 116 6.22 -4.78 -20.35
CA SER A 116 5.69 -5.18 -19.04
C SER A 116 5.75 -4.06 -17.99
N GLU A 117 6.40 -2.93 -18.29
CA GLU A 117 6.50 -1.78 -17.38
C GLU A 117 5.16 -1.05 -17.28
N ARG A 118 4.63 -0.94 -16.05
CA ARG A 118 3.33 -0.31 -15.82
C ARG A 118 3.47 1.20 -15.68
N ASN A 119 2.93 1.95 -16.64
CA ASN A 119 2.75 3.41 -16.56
C ASN A 119 3.94 4.18 -15.91
N PRO A 120 5.19 4.03 -16.43
CA PRO A 120 6.35 4.70 -15.87
C PRO A 120 6.22 6.23 -16.00
N GLY A 121 6.83 6.96 -15.08
CA GLY A 121 6.81 8.41 -15.03
C GLY A 121 7.07 8.94 -13.62
N ARG A 122 6.76 10.24 -13.43
CA ARG A 122 6.80 10.86 -12.11
C ARG A 122 5.77 10.23 -11.16
N ALA A 123 6.02 10.37 -9.86
CA ALA A 123 5.06 10.00 -8.82
C ALA A 123 3.67 10.59 -9.12
N HIS A 124 2.61 9.82 -8.83
CA HIS A 124 1.27 10.25 -9.19
C HIS A 124 0.84 11.46 -8.33
N HIS A 125 0.51 12.57 -8.98
CA HIS A 125 0.06 13.81 -8.33
C HIS A 125 -1.46 13.80 -8.08
N GLY A 126 -1.93 12.77 -7.38
CA GLY A 126 -3.33 12.62 -6.97
C GLY A 126 -3.44 12.65 -5.46
N GLU A 127 -4.59 13.07 -4.95
CA GLU A 127 -4.83 13.16 -3.52
C GLU A 127 -4.95 11.76 -2.91
N ILE A 128 -4.58 11.60 -1.64
CA ILE A 128 -4.63 10.29 -0.97
C ILE A 128 -6.05 9.69 -1.03
N TRP A 129 -7.10 10.51 -0.87
CA TRP A 129 -8.48 10.02 -0.94
C TRP A 129 -8.88 9.55 -2.34
N GLN A 130 -8.35 10.18 -3.40
CA GLN A 130 -8.62 9.76 -4.78
C GLN A 130 -8.02 8.38 -5.04
N VAL A 131 -6.77 8.18 -4.62
CA VAL A 131 -6.07 6.89 -4.77
C VAL A 131 -6.76 5.81 -3.93
N ALA A 132 -7.13 6.13 -2.68
CA ALA A 132 -7.88 5.21 -1.81
C ALA A 132 -9.23 4.81 -2.45
N ARG A 133 -9.97 5.77 -2.99
CA ARG A 133 -11.24 5.51 -3.67
C ARG A 133 -11.04 4.70 -4.96
N ALA A 134 -9.99 4.97 -5.73
CA ALA A 134 -9.69 4.23 -6.95
C ALA A 134 -9.48 2.74 -6.67
N THR A 135 -8.63 2.40 -5.68
CA THR A 135 -8.35 1.00 -5.36
C THR A 135 -9.52 0.28 -4.70
N SER A 136 -10.46 0.97 -4.06
CA SER A 136 -11.57 0.37 -3.31
C SER A 136 -12.92 0.41 -4.05
N ALA A 137 -12.96 0.91 -5.28
CA ALA A 137 -14.20 1.12 -6.04
C ALA A 137 -14.75 -0.20 -6.62
N ALA A 138 -15.16 -1.10 -5.73
CA ALA A 138 -15.64 -2.43 -6.09
C ALA A 138 -16.93 -2.29 -6.92
N PRO A 139 -17.03 -2.94 -8.10
CA PRO A 139 -18.22 -2.89 -8.93
C PRO A 139 -19.47 -3.21 -8.13
N THR A 140 -20.58 -2.51 -8.43
CA THR A 140 -21.90 -2.62 -7.77
C THR A 140 -21.93 -2.22 -6.27
N TYR A 141 -20.77 -1.99 -5.64
CA TYR A 141 -20.66 -1.36 -4.33
C TYR A 141 -20.41 0.14 -4.45
N PHE A 142 -19.51 0.54 -5.33
CA PHE A 142 -19.13 1.93 -5.55
C PHE A 142 -18.97 2.23 -7.04
N THR A 143 -19.36 3.45 -7.41
CA THR A 143 -19.09 3.96 -8.75
C THR A 143 -17.58 4.16 -8.94
N PRO A 144 -17.00 3.76 -10.08
CA PRO A 144 -15.62 4.09 -10.44
C PRO A 144 -15.33 5.59 -10.31
N ILE A 145 -14.08 5.94 -10.00
CA ILE A 145 -13.63 7.32 -9.88
C ILE A 145 -12.94 7.77 -11.16
N THR A 146 -13.16 9.02 -11.57
CA THR A 146 -12.38 9.65 -12.63
C THR A 146 -11.28 10.51 -12.01
N ILE A 147 -10.02 10.27 -12.40
CA ILE A 147 -8.85 11.06 -12.00
C ILE A 147 -8.09 11.42 -13.28
N ASN A 148 -7.85 12.71 -13.54
CA ASN A 148 -7.14 13.19 -14.74
C ASN A 148 -7.68 12.56 -16.05
N ASN A 149 -9.00 12.62 -16.25
CA ASN A 149 -9.72 12.05 -17.41
C ASN A 149 -9.57 10.53 -17.62
N ARG A 150 -9.18 9.80 -16.57
CA ARG A 150 -9.09 8.33 -16.60
C ARG A 150 -10.01 7.74 -15.55
N LYS A 151 -10.74 6.70 -15.92
CA LYS A 151 -11.69 6.01 -15.04
C LYS A 151 -10.99 4.84 -14.34
N PHE A 152 -11.18 4.74 -13.03
CA PHE A 152 -10.55 3.73 -12.20
C PHE A 152 -11.59 2.99 -11.36
N GLY A 153 -11.50 1.66 -11.39
CA GLY A 153 -12.20 0.75 -10.50
C GLY A 153 -11.25 0.01 -9.58
N ASP A 154 -11.83 -0.81 -8.70
CA ASP A 154 -11.12 -1.61 -7.69
C ASP A 154 -9.93 -2.39 -8.26
N GLY A 155 -8.77 -2.27 -7.60
CA GLY A 155 -7.54 -2.96 -7.96
C GLY A 155 -7.59 -4.48 -7.77
N GLY A 156 -8.50 -4.94 -6.92
CA GLY A 156 -8.86 -6.34 -6.79
C GLY A 156 -9.30 -6.93 -8.13
N PHE A 157 -9.92 -6.15 -9.02
CA PHE A 157 -10.31 -6.57 -10.37
C PHE A 157 -9.13 -6.51 -11.35
N GLY A 158 -8.36 -7.60 -11.37
CA GLY A 158 -7.21 -7.80 -12.26
C GLY A 158 -5.91 -8.07 -11.50
N THR A 159 -5.82 -7.65 -10.23
CA THR A 159 -4.63 -7.88 -9.38
C THR A 159 -5.01 -7.98 -7.90
N ASN A 160 -5.72 -9.05 -7.53
CA ASN A 160 -6.11 -9.29 -6.13
C ASN A 160 -4.92 -9.67 -5.21
N ASN A 161 -3.79 -10.09 -5.79
CA ASN A 161 -2.51 -10.25 -5.10
C ASN A 161 -1.43 -9.44 -5.84
N PRO A 162 -1.05 -8.24 -5.35
CA PRO A 162 -0.11 -7.36 -6.05
C PRO A 162 1.35 -7.83 -5.96
N ALA A 163 1.63 -8.98 -5.34
CA ALA A 163 2.98 -9.50 -5.17
C ALA A 163 3.76 -9.53 -6.49
N TRP A 164 3.13 -10.03 -7.55
CA TRP A 164 3.77 -10.12 -8.87
C TRP A 164 4.14 -8.75 -9.44
N GLU A 165 3.20 -7.79 -9.41
CA GLU A 165 3.43 -6.43 -9.88
C GLU A 165 4.51 -5.73 -9.04
N VAL A 166 4.59 -5.99 -7.73
CA VAL A 166 5.61 -5.44 -6.83
C VAL A 166 7.01 -6.01 -7.13
N ILE A 167 7.15 -7.31 -7.42
CA ILE A 167 8.46 -7.87 -7.81
C ILE A 167 8.96 -7.23 -9.09
N TRP A 168 8.08 -7.13 -10.09
CA TRP A 168 8.45 -6.53 -11.37
C TRP A 168 8.82 -5.07 -11.21
N GLU A 169 8.06 -4.33 -10.41
CA GLU A 169 8.39 -2.95 -10.09
C GLU A 169 9.79 -2.84 -9.49
N VAL A 170 10.09 -3.61 -8.44
CA VAL A 170 11.38 -3.50 -7.73
C VAL A 170 12.54 -3.86 -8.64
N THR A 171 12.41 -4.92 -9.45
CA THR A 171 13.47 -5.33 -10.40
C THR A 171 13.67 -4.32 -11.53
N GLN A 172 12.61 -3.66 -12.00
CA GLN A 172 12.71 -2.59 -12.99
C GLN A 172 13.42 -1.37 -12.40
N MET A 173 13.11 -1.00 -11.15
CA MET A 173 13.75 0.13 -10.47
C MET A 173 15.25 -0.05 -10.17
N THR A 174 15.73 -1.28 -10.02
CA THR A 174 17.16 -1.54 -9.73
C THR A 174 18.02 -1.58 -10.99
N GLY A 175 17.43 -1.45 -12.19
CA GLY A 175 18.14 -1.50 -13.47
C GLY A 175 18.67 -2.88 -13.86
N LYS A 176 18.67 -3.84 -12.93
CA LYS A 176 19.05 -5.23 -13.16
C LYS A 176 17.80 -6.04 -13.49
N ARG A 177 17.40 -5.98 -14.76
CA ARG A 177 16.24 -6.71 -15.28
C ARG A 177 16.35 -8.19 -14.88
N SER A 178 15.32 -8.70 -14.21
CA SER A 178 15.23 -10.10 -13.77
C SER A 178 16.14 -10.53 -12.61
N ASP A 179 16.92 -9.64 -12.00
CA ASP A 179 17.74 -9.97 -10.82
C ASP A 179 16.93 -9.79 -9.52
N LEU A 180 16.31 -10.89 -9.09
CA LEU A 180 15.60 -10.97 -7.82
C LEU A 180 16.53 -10.90 -6.60
N GLY A 181 17.85 -11.04 -6.76
CA GLY A 181 18.81 -11.04 -5.65
C GLY A 181 18.94 -9.72 -4.91
N ASN A 182 18.40 -8.63 -5.46
CA ASN A 182 18.30 -7.35 -4.76
C ASN A 182 17.10 -7.28 -3.80
N ILE A 183 16.21 -8.28 -3.84
CA ILE A 183 15.10 -8.44 -2.89
C ILE A 183 15.55 -9.45 -1.84
N ALA A 184 15.70 -9.01 -0.60
CA ALA A 184 16.09 -9.92 0.49
C ALA A 184 14.90 -10.75 1.03
N LEU A 185 13.72 -10.15 1.05
CA LEU A 185 12.54 -10.69 1.71
C LEU A 185 11.27 -10.12 1.09
N MET A 186 10.27 -10.96 0.95
CA MET A 186 8.94 -10.59 0.54
C MET A 186 7.89 -11.21 1.46
N VAL A 187 6.93 -10.40 1.88
CA VAL A 187 5.81 -10.81 2.72
C VAL A 187 4.52 -10.40 2.03
N SER A 188 3.63 -11.36 1.83
CA SER A 188 2.31 -11.16 1.24
C SER A 188 1.25 -11.51 2.28
N ILE A 189 0.32 -10.60 2.55
CA ILE A 189 -0.76 -10.78 3.52
C ILE A 189 -2.08 -10.81 2.75
N GLY A 190 -2.85 -11.87 2.93
CA GLY A 190 -4.16 -12.07 2.32
C GLY A 190 -5.30 -11.82 3.29
N THR A 191 -6.48 -11.56 2.74
CA THR A 191 -7.72 -11.25 3.49
C THR A 191 -8.64 -12.46 3.63
N GLY A 192 -8.10 -13.68 3.51
CA GLY A 192 -8.85 -14.93 3.53
C GLY A 192 -8.93 -15.61 2.17
N MET A 193 -8.97 -16.94 2.16
CA MET A 193 -9.28 -17.74 0.98
C MET A 193 -10.77 -18.10 0.96
N SER A 194 -11.41 -17.94 -0.21
CA SER A 194 -12.74 -18.48 -0.44
C SER A 194 -12.60 -19.90 -1.01
N PRO A 195 -13.26 -20.92 -0.45
CA PRO A 195 -13.42 -22.19 -1.15
C PRO A 195 -14.06 -21.94 -2.52
N VAL A 196 -13.63 -22.70 -3.54
CA VAL A 196 -14.20 -22.67 -4.89
C VAL A 196 -15.59 -23.33 -4.87
N SER A 197 -16.53 -22.89 -4.03
CA SER A 197 -17.84 -23.51 -3.91
C SER A 197 -18.83 -22.96 -4.94
N LYS A 198 -19.69 -23.87 -5.39
CA LYS A 198 -20.65 -23.75 -6.49
C LYS A 198 -21.80 -22.84 -6.03
N PHE A 199 -22.07 -21.76 -6.75
CA PHE A 199 -23.29 -20.97 -6.53
C PHE A 199 -24.07 -20.79 -7.83
N GLY A 200 -25.39 -20.99 -7.70
CA GLY A 200 -26.35 -21.25 -8.77
C GLY A 200 -26.63 -20.07 -9.71
N GLN A 201 -27.14 -20.44 -10.88
CA GLN A 201 -27.59 -19.56 -11.95
C GLN A 201 -28.77 -18.69 -11.46
N GLY A 202 -28.57 -17.37 -11.48
CA GLY A 202 -29.61 -16.37 -11.22
C GLY A 202 -29.66 -15.32 -12.33
N LEU A 203 -30.87 -14.87 -12.63
CA LEU A 203 -31.37 -14.29 -13.89
C LEU A 203 -30.93 -12.85 -14.28
N LEU A 204 -29.69 -12.42 -13.96
CA LEU A 204 -29.17 -11.13 -14.44
C LEU A 204 -27.75 -11.28 -14.99
N GLY A 205 -27.61 -11.22 -16.32
CA GLY A 205 -26.38 -11.57 -17.05
C GLY A 205 -25.15 -10.74 -16.68
N GLU A 206 -25.33 -9.44 -16.40
CA GLU A 206 -24.25 -8.55 -15.98
C GLU A 206 -23.71 -8.91 -14.59
N TYR A 207 -24.62 -9.30 -13.68
CA TYR A 207 -24.30 -9.74 -12.32
C TYR A 207 -23.55 -11.07 -12.27
N TYR A 208 -23.91 -11.98 -13.18
CA TYR A 208 -23.22 -13.25 -13.33
C TYR A 208 -21.77 -13.09 -13.82
N ALA A 209 -21.50 -12.09 -14.66
CA ALA A 209 -20.13 -11.75 -15.07
C ALA A 209 -19.28 -11.24 -13.90
N TYR A 210 -19.84 -10.41 -13.02
CA TYR A 210 -19.14 -9.93 -11.81
C TYR A 210 -18.86 -11.02 -10.79
N PHE A 211 -19.81 -11.93 -10.54
CA PHE A 211 -19.58 -13.08 -9.68
C PHE A 211 -18.50 -14.01 -10.24
N ARG A 212 -18.50 -14.27 -11.55
CA ARG A 212 -17.42 -15.01 -12.21
C ARG A 212 -16.09 -14.29 -12.10
N ALA A 213 -16.06 -12.96 -12.24
CA ALA A 213 -14.87 -12.16 -12.04
C ALA A 213 -14.35 -12.29 -10.60
N ALA A 214 -15.17 -12.05 -9.57
CA ALA A 214 -14.77 -12.20 -8.16
C ALA A 214 -14.18 -13.60 -7.85
N LYS A 215 -14.81 -14.67 -8.37
CA LYS A 215 -14.30 -16.03 -8.26
C LYS A 215 -12.95 -16.22 -8.97
N LYS A 216 -12.82 -15.68 -10.19
CA LYS A 216 -11.56 -15.69 -10.95
C LYS A 216 -10.45 -14.96 -10.19
N LEU A 217 -10.75 -13.84 -9.54
CA LEU A 217 -9.78 -13.06 -8.76
C LEU A 217 -9.25 -13.80 -7.53
N ALA A 218 -10.11 -14.53 -6.82
CA ALA A 218 -9.68 -15.38 -5.71
C ALA A 218 -8.77 -16.52 -6.18
N VAL A 219 -9.09 -17.13 -7.32
CA VAL A 219 -8.22 -18.14 -7.96
C VAL A 219 -6.91 -17.52 -8.43
N ASP A 220 -6.95 -16.34 -9.05
CA ASP A 220 -5.76 -15.67 -9.57
C ASP A 220 -4.83 -15.21 -8.43
N SER A 221 -5.34 -14.87 -7.23
CA SER A 221 -4.49 -14.57 -6.07
C SER A 221 -3.64 -15.76 -5.60
N GLU A 222 -4.18 -16.98 -5.68
CA GLU A 222 -3.45 -18.20 -5.34
C GLU A 222 -2.51 -18.62 -6.48
N LYS A 223 -2.90 -18.45 -7.75
CA LYS A 223 -1.94 -18.60 -8.87
C LYS A 223 -0.74 -17.67 -8.74
N VAL A 224 -0.95 -16.42 -8.32
CA VAL A 224 0.16 -15.52 -8.02
C VAL A 224 0.99 -16.10 -6.87
N HIS A 225 0.39 -16.63 -5.81
CA HIS A 225 1.16 -17.30 -4.76
C HIS A 225 2.03 -18.44 -5.31
N ASP A 226 1.49 -19.31 -6.17
CA ASP A 226 2.23 -20.44 -6.77
C ASP A 226 3.39 -19.96 -7.65
N ILE A 227 3.13 -18.94 -8.49
CA ILE A 227 4.17 -18.29 -9.31
C ILE A 227 5.25 -17.73 -8.39
N MET A 228 4.86 -17.00 -7.34
CA MET A 228 5.77 -16.39 -6.38
C MET A 228 6.65 -17.46 -5.72
N THR A 229 6.06 -18.52 -5.18
CA THR A 229 6.80 -19.65 -4.58
C THR A 229 7.77 -20.27 -5.58
N THR A 230 7.40 -20.41 -6.85
CA THR A 230 8.27 -20.96 -7.90
C THR A 230 9.44 -20.03 -8.23
N VAL A 231 9.19 -18.72 -8.36
CA VAL A 231 10.25 -17.76 -8.70
C VAL A 231 11.15 -17.47 -7.52
N THR A 232 10.69 -17.62 -6.27
CA THR A 232 11.46 -17.34 -5.05
C THR A 232 12.04 -18.58 -4.36
N GLY A 233 11.52 -19.78 -4.63
CA GLY A 233 11.80 -21.00 -3.86
C GLY A 233 12.98 -21.87 -4.31
N GLY A 234 13.73 -21.46 -5.34
CA GLY A 234 14.96 -22.15 -5.77
C GLY A 234 16.21 -21.68 -5.01
N THR A 235 17.15 -22.58 -4.75
CA THR A 235 18.43 -22.33 -4.06
C THR A 235 19.27 -21.17 -4.62
N ASP A 236 20.08 -20.61 -3.73
CA ASP A 236 21.10 -19.54 -3.83
C ASP A 236 20.75 -18.25 -4.60
N GLY A 237 20.51 -17.18 -3.81
CA GLY A 237 20.43 -15.79 -4.28
C GLY A 237 19.03 -15.23 -4.49
N ARG A 238 17.96 -15.99 -4.22
CA ARG A 238 16.56 -15.56 -4.40
C ARG A 238 15.92 -15.05 -3.08
N PRO A 239 14.94 -14.13 -3.14
CA PRO A 239 14.28 -13.59 -1.95
C PRO A 239 13.54 -14.69 -1.18
N SER A 240 13.59 -14.64 0.16
CA SER A 240 12.63 -15.42 0.95
C SER A 240 11.22 -14.86 0.73
N TYR A 241 10.23 -15.72 0.51
CA TYR A 241 8.83 -15.34 0.32
C TYR A 241 7.93 -16.00 1.36
N TYR A 242 7.14 -15.19 2.07
CA TYR A 242 6.17 -15.63 3.06
C TYR A 242 4.77 -15.15 2.67
N ARG A 243 3.79 -16.05 2.66
CA ARG A 243 2.38 -15.73 2.43
C ARG A 243 1.58 -16.09 3.68
N PHE A 244 0.92 -15.11 4.27
CA PHE A 244 -0.03 -15.33 5.35
C PHE A 244 -1.44 -15.07 4.83
N ASN A 245 -2.27 -16.10 4.82
CA ASN A 245 -3.64 -16.02 4.33
C ASN A 245 -4.53 -16.99 5.10
N VAL A 246 -5.58 -16.49 5.74
CA VAL A 246 -6.48 -17.31 6.56
C VAL A 246 -7.25 -18.28 5.64
N LYS A 247 -7.10 -19.58 5.88
CA LYS A 247 -7.66 -20.61 5.00
C LYS A 247 -9.14 -20.88 5.24
N ASP A 248 -9.63 -20.68 6.47
CA ASP A 248 -10.95 -21.11 6.90
C ASP A 248 -11.90 -19.91 7.15
N GLY A 249 -13.01 -19.89 6.43
CA GLY A 249 -14.21 -19.11 6.74
C GLY A 249 -14.15 -17.58 6.61
N LEU A 250 -12.97 -16.96 6.43
CA LEU A 250 -12.87 -15.53 6.14
C LEU A 250 -13.27 -15.19 4.70
N GLY A 251 -12.83 -15.97 3.72
CA GLY A 251 -13.17 -15.71 2.31
C GLY A 251 -14.65 -15.94 1.98
N GLU A 252 -15.42 -16.55 2.89
CA GLU A 252 -16.87 -16.71 2.75
C GLU A 252 -17.65 -15.47 3.19
N MET A 253 -17.01 -14.55 3.92
CA MET A 253 -17.64 -13.32 4.38
C MET A 253 -17.88 -12.39 3.19
N LYS A 254 -19.07 -11.75 3.17
CA LYS A 254 -19.35 -10.72 2.16
C LYS A 254 -18.42 -9.53 2.38
N LEU A 255 -17.91 -8.97 1.29
CA LEU A 255 -16.96 -7.84 1.30
C LEU A 255 -17.43 -6.66 2.14
N ASP A 256 -18.74 -6.39 2.12
CA ASP A 256 -19.37 -5.28 2.83
C ASP A 256 -20.18 -5.72 4.05
N GLU A 257 -19.94 -6.93 4.56
CA GLU A 257 -20.61 -7.40 5.77
C GLU A 257 -20.25 -6.47 6.94
N TRP A 258 -21.23 -5.80 7.52
CA TRP A 258 -21.01 -4.91 8.66
C TRP A 258 -22.10 -5.03 9.72
N LYS A 259 -21.94 -6.00 10.63
CA LYS A 259 -22.92 -6.33 11.66
C LYS A 259 -22.65 -5.55 12.96
N SER A 260 -22.88 -4.25 12.91
CA SER A 260 -22.72 -3.32 14.06
C SER A 260 -23.52 -3.73 15.31
N PRO A 261 -23.12 -3.25 16.51
CA PRO A 261 -23.92 -3.37 17.73
C PRO A 261 -25.34 -2.88 17.50
N SER A 262 -26.32 -3.56 18.08
CA SER A 262 -27.73 -3.24 17.88
C SER A 262 -28.54 -3.68 19.09
N ARG A 263 -29.19 -2.72 19.76
CA ARG A 263 -30.10 -3.01 20.87
C ARG A 263 -31.27 -3.89 20.40
N TRP A 264 -31.86 -3.55 19.25
CA TRP A 264 -32.99 -4.27 18.66
C TRP A 264 -32.65 -5.74 18.36
N LEU A 265 -31.47 -6.00 17.80
CA LEU A 265 -31.01 -7.36 17.50
C LEU A 265 -30.23 -8.02 18.66
N ARG A 266 -30.26 -7.40 19.85
CA ARG A 266 -29.56 -7.85 21.07
C ARG A 266 -28.06 -8.15 20.85
N ARG A 267 -27.43 -7.42 19.93
CA ARG A 267 -25.99 -7.50 19.60
C ARG A 267 -25.22 -6.47 20.43
N LYS A 268 -24.38 -6.94 21.36
CA LYS A 268 -23.56 -6.09 22.23
C LYS A 268 -22.31 -5.54 21.55
N GLU A 269 -21.81 -6.23 20.53
CA GLU A 269 -20.58 -5.90 19.80
C GLU A 269 -20.77 -6.06 18.29
N ASN A 270 -19.77 -5.66 17.51
CA ASN A 270 -19.76 -5.86 16.07
C ASN A 270 -19.41 -7.32 15.73
N LEU A 271 -20.40 -8.10 15.28
CA LEU A 271 -20.22 -9.53 14.99
C LEU A 271 -19.31 -9.80 13.79
N THR A 272 -19.23 -8.86 12.84
CA THR A 272 -18.31 -8.99 11.70
C THR A 272 -16.88 -8.93 12.19
N LEU A 273 -16.54 -7.88 12.94
CA LEU A 273 -15.19 -7.70 13.48
C LEU A 273 -14.82 -8.83 14.44
N LYS A 274 -15.77 -9.27 15.28
CA LYS A 274 -15.59 -10.44 16.15
C LYS A 274 -15.18 -11.68 15.34
N ARG A 275 -15.94 -12.02 14.30
CA ARG A 275 -15.65 -13.17 13.44
C ARG A 275 -14.29 -13.03 12.73
N ILE A 276 -13.95 -11.82 12.27
CA ILE A 276 -12.63 -11.56 11.65
C ILE A 276 -11.50 -11.86 12.64
N ARG A 277 -11.61 -11.36 13.87
CA ARG A 277 -10.63 -11.58 14.93
C ARG A 277 -10.53 -13.06 15.32
N GLU A 278 -11.65 -13.74 15.54
CA GLU A 278 -11.69 -15.16 15.88
C GLU A 278 -11.00 -16.02 14.82
N LYS A 279 -11.37 -15.87 13.55
CA LYS A 279 -10.75 -16.65 12.47
C LYS A 279 -9.28 -16.32 12.28
N THR A 280 -8.89 -15.06 12.45
CA THR A 280 -7.48 -14.66 12.38
C THR A 280 -6.68 -15.25 13.54
N ASN A 281 -7.20 -15.21 14.78
CA ASN A 281 -6.54 -15.78 15.95
C ASN A 281 -6.35 -17.29 15.81
N ASN A 282 -7.39 -18.02 15.40
CA ASN A 282 -7.29 -19.45 15.15
C ASN A 282 -6.25 -19.78 14.08
N TYR A 283 -6.15 -18.97 13.02
CA TYR A 283 -5.11 -19.12 12.00
C TYR A 283 -3.71 -18.86 12.56
N LEU A 284 -3.57 -17.85 13.41
CA LEU A 284 -2.30 -17.53 14.07
C LEU A 284 -1.88 -18.61 15.06
N GLU A 285 -2.79 -19.40 15.62
CA GLU A 285 -2.46 -20.51 16.54
C GLU A 285 -1.87 -21.74 15.84
N LEU A 286 -1.96 -21.83 14.50
CA LEU A 286 -1.40 -22.95 13.75
C LEU A 286 0.13 -23.01 13.89
N GLU A 287 0.67 -24.21 14.11
CA GLU A 287 2.09 -24.42 14.40
C GLU A 287 3.01 -23.97 13.25
N ASP A 288 2.62 -24.25 12.00
CA ASP A 288 3.35 -23.85 10.81
C ASP A 288 3.38 -22.33 10.65
N VAL A 289 2.25 -21.66 10.90
CA VAL A 289 2.11 -20.20 10.89
C VAL A 289 3.00 -19.57 11.98
N GLN A 290 2.94 -20.07 13.21
CA GLN A 290 3.78 -19.58 14.32
C GLN A 290 5.27 -19.74 14.02
N ARG A 291 5.67 -20.89 13.47
CA ARG A 291 7.05 -21.15 13.07
C ARG A 291 7.51 -20.14 12.01
N ASP A 292 6.71 -19.91 10.99
CA ASP A 292 7.07 -19.04 9.88
C ASP A 292 7.07 -17.56 10.30
N LEU A 293 6.15 -17.14 11.17
CA LEU A 293 6.17 -15.81 11.81
C LEU A 293 7.44 -15.59 12.63
N LYS A 294 7.87 -16.56 13.44
CA LYS A 294 9.11 -16.46 14.23
C LYS A 294 10.35 -16.34 13.33
N LYS A 295 10.43 -17.14 12.26
CA LYS A 295 11.51 -17.04 11.26
C LYS A 295 11.51 -15.67 10.58
N LEU A 296 10.36 -15.21 10.14
CA LEU A 296 10.20 -13.91 9.50
C LEU A 296 10.61 -12.76 10.44
N ALA A 297 10.16 -12.78 11.69
CA ALA A 297 10.51 -11.78 12.69
C ALA A 297 12.04 -11.71 12.90
N LYS A 298 12.71 -12.87 12.98
CA LYS A 298 14.18 -12.93 13.07
C LYS A 298 14.85 -12.25 11.87
N ILE A 299 14.44 -12.59 10.65
CA ILE A 299 14.98 -11.98 9.42
C ILE A 299 14.77 -10.45 9.42
N LEU A 300 13.58 -9.98 9.81
CA LEU A 300 13.26 -8.55 9.87
C LEU A 300 14.13 -7.80 10.89
N VAL A 301 14.32 -8.37 12.09
CA VAL A 301 15.16 -7.77 13.14
C VAL A 301 16.62 -7.73 12.72
N GLU A 302 17.15 -8.82 12.15
CA GLU A 302 18.52 -8.86 11.64
C GLU A 302 18.75 -7.83 10.53
N ASN A 303 17.83 -7.74 9.56
CA ASN A 303 17.89 -6.73 8.50
C ASN A 303 17.82 -5.31 9.06
N ARG A 304 16.98 -5.06 10.07
CA ARG A 304 16.90 -3.75 10.73
C ARG A 304 18.22 -3.39 11.43
N ARG A 305 18.83 -4.33 12.16
CA ARG A 305 20.14 -4.15 12.83
C ARG A 305 21.30 -3.96 11.84
N LYS A 306 21.24 -4.60 10.67
CA LYS A 306 22.23 -4.33 9.60
C LYS A 306 22.05 -2.93 9.02
N ARG A 307 20.78 -2.52 8.76
CA ARG A 307 20.46 -1.20 8.22
C ARG A 307 20.81 -0.05 9.16
N CYS A 308 20.73 -0.23 10.48
CA CYS A 308 21.07 0.84 11.43
C CYS A 308 22.55 1.25 11.40
N LYS A 309 23.42 0.39 10.86
CA LYS A 309 24.84 0.68 10.67
C LYS A 309 25.14 1.39 9.34
N THR A 310 24.13 1.61 8.50
CA THR A 310 24.30 2.27 7.19
C THR A 310 24.17 3.78 7.33
N ALA A 311 24.90 4.53 6.51
CA ALA A 311 24.86 5.99 6.54
C ALA A 311 23.47 6.60 6.29
N ILE A 312 22.58 5.86 5.62
CA ILE A 312 21.22 6.32 5.29
C ILE A 312 20.18 5.92 6.35
N TRP A 313 20.58 5.39 7.50
CA TRP A 313 19.65 4.96 8.53
C TRP A 313 18.73 6.09 9.00
N ASP A 314 19.29 7.27 9.26
CA ASP A 314 18.56 8.40 9.84
C ASP A 314 17.45 8.88 8.90
N ILE A 315 17.72 8.95 7.59
CA ILE A 315 16.70 9.36 6.63
C ILE A 315 15.62 8.29 6.42
N VAL A 316 15.96 7.00 6.48
CA VAL A 316 15.01 5.90 6.26
C VAL A 316 14.16 5.62 7.50
N CYS A 317 14.75 5.69 8.70
CA CYS A 317 14.08 5.36 9.94
C CYS A 317 13.41 6.57 10.59
N LEU A 318 14.08 7.72 10.58
CA LEU A 318 13.61 8.94 11.26
C LEU A 318 13.11 10.01 10.29
N GLY A 319 13.31 9.82 8.97
CA GLY A 319 13.08 10.90 8.01
C GLY A 319 14.09 12.03 8.20
N MET A 320 15.24 11.83 8.82
CA MET A 320 16.18 12.90 9.10
C MET A 320 17.12 13.17 7.92
N GLN A 321 17.25 14.43 7.52
CA GLN A 321 18.20 14.93 6.53
C GLN A 321 19.16 15.92 7.17
N TYR A 322 20.20 16.29 6.42
CA TYR A 322 21.28 17.15 6.91
C TYR A 322 21.54 18.31 5.94
N ARG A 323 21.63 19.53 6.47
CA ARG A 323 22.07 20.71 5.71
C ARG A 323 23.35 21.29 6.32
N CYS A 324 24.09 22.05 5.53
CA CYS A 324 25.25 22.77 6.05
C CYS A 324 24.75 24.06 6.69
N CYS A 325 25.20 24.36 7.91
CA CYS A 325 24.86 25.57 8.64
C CYS A 325 26.05 26.54 8.78
N VAL A 326 27.17 26.26 8.10
CA VAL A 326 28.33 27.16 8.09
C VAL A 326 27.98 28.44 7.34
N GLU A 327 28.28 29.57 7.96
CA GLU A 327 28.04 30.89 7.39
C GLU A 327 28.73 31.04 6.02
N GLY A 328 28.05 31.67 5.06
CA GLY A 328 28.56 31.84 3.70
C GLY A 328 28.62 30.56 2.86
N CYS A 329 28.09 29.41 3.32
CA CYS A 329 28.11 28.18 2.54
C CYS A 329 27.31 28.32 1.22
N PRO A 330 27.92 28.09 0.04
CA PRO A 330 27.22 28.20 -1.25
C PRO A 330 26.17 27.10 -1.47
N LYS A 331 26.15 26.07 -0.61
CA LYS A 331 25.25 24.90 -0.69
C LYS A 331 24.39 24.76 0.56
N ILE A 332 24.05 25.88 1.20
CA ILE A 332 23.20 25.93 2.41
C ILE A 332 21.80 25.34 2.16
N HIS A 333 21.22 25.56 0.97
CA HIS A 333 19.90 25.03 0.58
C HIS A 333 19.91 23.53 0.24
N LYS A 334 21.09 22.92 0.07
CA LYS A 334 21.20 21.52 -0.37
C LYS A 334 20.97 20.58 0.80
N MET A 335 19.86 19.84 0.77
CA MET A 335 19.63 18.73 1.69
C MET A 335 20.50 17.52 1.32
N ARG A 336 21.11 16.91 2.34
CA ARG A 336 21.95 15.71 2.24
C ARG A 336 21.27 14.56 2.96
N ARG A 337 21.52 13.34 2.47
CA ARG A 337 20.79 12.15 2.91
C ARG A 337 21.36 11.51 4.17
N SER A 338 22.57 11.90 4.57
CA SER A 338 23.28 11.34 5.71
C SER A 338 24.22 12.36 6.34
N ALA A 339 24.54 12.16 7.63
CA ALA A 339 25.60 12.90 8.30
C ALA A 339 26.95 12.73 7.57
N ARG A 340 27.22 11.53 7.03
CA ARG A 340 28.42 11.25 6.21
C ARG A 340 28.52 12.16 4.99
N ASP A 341 27.42 12.38 4.27
CA ASP A 341 27.40 13.28 3.11
C ASP A 341 27.69 14.73 3.53
N LEU A 342 27.22 15.13 4.72
CA LEU A 342 27.53 16.45 5.29
C LEU A 342 29.00 16.54 5.67
N ARG A 343 29.58 15.55 6.35
CA ARG A 343 31.02 15.48 6.65
C ARG A 343 31.89 15.62 5.39
N ILE A 344 31.56 14.87 4.33
CA ILE A 344 32.26 14.97 3.04
C ILE A 344 32.17 16.38 2.46
N HIS A 345 31.02 17.05 2.62
CA HIS A 345 30.87 18.42 2.19
C HIS A 345 31.67 19.41 3.04
N LEU A 346 31.63 19.29 4.36
CA LEU A 346 32.38 20.15 5.29
C LEU A 346 33.88 20.07 5.00
N ARG A 347 34.41 18.87 4.82
CA ARG A 347 35.81 18.67 4.41
C ARG A 347 36.15 19.35 3.09
N LYS A 348 35.28 19.22 2.07
CA LYS A 348 35.54 19.74 0.72
C LYS A 348 35.33 21.25 0.57
N ALA A 349 34.32 21.79 1.24
CA ALA A 349 33.87 23.18 1.05
C ALA A 349 34.35 24.11 2.16
N HIS A 350 34.60 23.58 3.35
CA HIS A 350 34.97 24.35 4.54
C HIS A 350 36.32 23.94 5.13
N ARG A 351 37.02 22.96 4.52
CA ARG A 351 38.36 22.49 4.89
C ARG A 351 38.48 21.97 6.34
N LEU A 352 37.37 21.61 6.98
CA LEU A 352 37.37 20.98 8.30
C LEU A 352 37.93 19.56 8.21
N ASP A 353 38.96 19.27 8.99
CA ASP A 353 39.67 17.98 9.02
C ASP A 353 39.29 17.15 10.25
N GLU A 354 38.67 15.98 10.04
CA GLU A 354 38.26 15.08 11.13
C GLU A 354 39.43 14.53 11.97
N THR A 355 40.68 14.67 11.50
CA THR A 355 41.87 14.26 12.25
C THR A 355 42.32 15.28 13.30
N ASN A 356 41.88 16.54 13.18
CA ASN A 356 42.07 17.57 14.19
C ASN A 356 40.90 17.52 15.19
N ASP A 357 41.20 17.53 16.49
CA ASP A 357 40.20 17.40 17.54
C ASP A 357 39.21 18.59 17.58
N GLU A 358 39.67 19.82 17.36
CA GLU A 358 38.83 21.03 17.31
C GLU A 358 37.88 21.01 16.09
N ASP A 359 38.41 20.65 14.93
CA ASP A 359 37.62 20.50 13.71
C ASP A 359 36.60 19.37 13.84
N ARG A 360 36.96 18.27 14.52
CA ARG A 360 36.04 17.15 14.77
C ARG A 360 34.87 17.58 15.65
N GLU A 361 35.12 18.31 16.73
CA GLU A 361 34.04 18.86 17.58
C GLU A 361 33.15 19.81 16.80
N THR A 362 33.76 20.72 16.02
CA THR A 362 33.03 21.65 15.14
C THR A 362 32.16 20.92 14.11
N ILE A 363 32.67 19.84 13.50
CA ILE A 363 31.92 19.00 12.56
C ILE A 363 30.69 18.39 13.23
N GLU A 364 30.85 17.81 14.43
CA GLU A 364 29.73 17.18 15.14
C GLU A 364 28.68 18.21 15.58
N GLU A 365 29.09 19.40 16.00
CA GLU A 365 28.19 20.51 16.29
C GLU A 365 27.37 20.90 15.06
N ILE A 366 28.04 21.13 13.91
CA ILE A 366 27.37 21.47 12.65
C ILE A 366 26.41 20.36 12.21
N ILE A 367 26.78 19.09 12.39
CA ILE A 367 25.89 17.96 12.06
C ILE A 367 24.65 17.99 12.92
N ASN A 368 24.79 18.21 14.24
CA ASN A 368 23.68 18.25 15.17
C ASN A 368 22.72 19.41 14.89
N ILE A 369 23.26 20.62 14.65
CA ILE A 369 22.47 21.80 14.28
C ILE A 369 21.85 21.63 12.88
N GLY A 370 22.56 20.96 11.98
CA GLY A 370 22.16 20.74 10.59
C GLY A 370 21.08 19.67 10.40
N ARG A 371 20.59 19.03 11.46
CA ARG A 371 19.52 18.02 11.41
C ARG A 371 18.19 18.66 11.02
N CYS A 372 17.56 18.13 9.98
CA CYS A 372 16.25 18.61 9.52
C CYS A 372 15.31 17.42 9.29
N PRO A 373 14.13 17.38 9.94
CA PRO A 373 13.13 16.35 9.67
C PRO A 373 12.57 16.48 8.24
N CYS A 374 12.17 15.34 7.67
CA CYS A 374 11.50 15.26 6.37
C CYS A 374 10.02 15.57 6.48
#